data_AF-E2A6M9-F1
#
_entry.id   AF-E2A6M9-F1
#
_cell.length_a   1.000
_cell.length_b   1.000
_cell.length_c   1.000
_cell.angle_alpha   90.00
_cell.angle_beta   90.00
_cell.angle_gamma   90.00
#
_symmetry.space_group_name_H-M   'P 1'
#
loop_
_entity.id
_entity.type
_entity.pdbx_description
1 polymer ?
#
loop_
_entity_poly.entity_id
_entity_poly.type
_entity_poly.pdbx_seq_one_letter_code
_entity_poly.pdbx_strand_id
1 'polypeptide(L)'
;MWKDLLALRNDILPYFENDLDEAVARPPTSIIVGTVTLRFGKINNLKTLRFETPKNRIALSHSTVKALFVLYALCVNRIIASLTGILETVEAKLSHFLDIATETDHPGDNPEADRRHEHFNANDLIDCELHALLFGLYHNL
;
A
#
# COMPACT_ATOMS: atom_id res chain seq x y z
N MET A 1 4.20 -12.67 -1.48
CA MET A 1 3.70 -13.02 -2.83
C MET A 1 3.49 -11.79 -3.71
N TRP A 2 2.49 -10.92 -3.47
CA TRP A 2 2.21 -9.77 -4.37
C TRP A 2 3.32 -8.72 -4.39
N LYS A 3 3.92 -8.40 -3.23
CA LYS A 3 5.10 -7.54 -3.14
C LYS A 3 6.27 -8.09 -3.96
N ASP A 4 6.50 -9.40 -3.88
CA ASP A 4 7.59 -10.07 -4.60
C ASP A 4 7.32 -10.10 -6.11
N LEU A 5 6.07 -10.34 -6.51
CA LEU A 5 5.65 -10.26 -7.91
C LEU A 5 5.87 -8.86 -8.48
N LEU A 6 5.55 -7.82 -7.70
CA LEU A 6 5.83 -6.44 -8.07
C LEU A 6 7.31 -6.15 -8.24
N ALA A 7 8.16 -6.68 -7.35
CA ALA A 7 9.60 -6.48 -7.44
C ALA A 7 10.15 -7.04 -8.77
N LEU A 8 9.54 -8.11 -9.27
CA LEU A 8 9.87 -8.74 -10.56
C LEU A 8 9.29 -8.00 -11.78
N ARG A 9 8.62 -6.85 -11.60
CA ARG A 9 8.05 -6.07 -12.72
C ARG A 9 9.08 -5.79 -13.82
N ASN A 10 10.28 -5.37 -13.42
CA ASN A 10 11.34 -5.01 -14.34
C ASN A 10 11.98 -6.23 -15.03
N ASP A 11 11.77 -7.44 -14.48
CA ASP A 11 12.21 -8.70 -15.09
C ASP A 11 11.14 -9.28 -16.03
N ILE A 12 9.86 -9.05 -15.72
CA ILE A 12 8.73 -9.63 -16.45
C ILE A 12 8.33 -8.77 -17.66
N LEU A 13 8.21 -7.45 -17.50
CA LEU A 13 7.70 -6.56 -18.55
C LEU A 13 8.53 -6.54 -19.85
N PRO A 14 9.88 -6.57 -19.83
CA PRO A 14 10.67 -6.54 -21.06
C PRO A 14 10.34 -7.68 -22.03
N TYR A 15 10.02 -8.87 -21.51
CA TYR A 15 9.57 -9.99 -22.34
C TYR A 15 8.34 -9.64 -23.17
N PHE A 16 7.44 -8.83 -22.61
CA PHE A 16 6.17 -8.43 -23.22
C PHE A 16 6.26 -7.18 -24.08
N GLU A 17 7.25 -6.31 -23.85
CA GLU A 17 7.44 -5.04 -24.58
C GLU A 17 8.20 -5.19 -25.89
N ASN A 18 9.04 -6.22 -26.03
CA ASN A 18 9.75 -6.47 -27.29
C ASN A 18 8.77 -6.94 -28.38
N ASP A 19 8.55 -6.12 -29.41
CA ASP A 19 7.53 -6.34 -30.45
C ASP A 19 7.95 -7.27 -31.61
N LEU A 20 9.18 -7.79 -31.60
CA LEU A 20 9.70 -8.44 -32.79
C LEU A 20 9.48 -9.95 -32.78
N ASP A 21 8.87 -10.43 -33.87
CA ASP A 21 9.13 -11.58 -34.76
C ASP A 21 10.29 -12.57 -34.47
N GLU A 22 10.85 -12.61 -33.28
CA GLU A 22 11.73 -13.68 -32.87
C GLU A 22 10.87 -14.91 -32.52
N ALA A 23 10.64 -15.70 -33.56
CA ALA A 23 10.44 -17.14 -33.44
C ALA A 23 11.58 -17.84 -32.63
N VAL A 24 12.63 -17.11 -32.22
CA VAL A 24 13.88 -17.62 -31.65
C VAL A 24 14.23 -17.08 -30.24
N ALA A 25 13.59 -16.02 -29.74
CA ALA A 25 13.83 -15.55 -28.37
C ALA A 25 13.36 -16.62 -27.39
N ARG A 26 14.31 -17.29 -26.74
CA ARG A 26 14.00 -18.27 -25.69
C ARG A 26 13.20 -17.55 -24.61
N PRO A 27 12.05 -18.11 -24.18
CA PRO A 27 11.32 -17.55 -23.06
C PRO A 27 12.26 -17.49 -21.84
N PRO A 28 12.17 -16.43 -21.02
CA PRO A 28 12.95 -16.36 -19.79
C PRO A 28 12.72 -17.60 -18.92
N THR A 29 13.72 -17.92 -18.10
CA THR A 29 13.61 -19.01 -17.13
C THR A 29 12.44 -18.77 -16.19
N SER A 30 11.81 -19.86 -15.73
CA SER A 30 10.72 -19.75 -14.76
C SER A 30 11.18 -19.12 -13.46
N ILE A 31 10.33 -18.28 -12.86
CA ILE A 31 10.60 -17.59 -11.60
C ILE A 31 9.68 -18.18 -10.52
N ILE A 32 10.21 -18.46 -9.34
CA ILE A 32 9.43 -18.98 -8.22
C ILE A 32 9.14 -17.84 -7.25
N VAL A 33 7.86 -17.61 -6.95
CA VAL A 33 7.38 -16.58 -6.03
C VAL A 33 6.50 -17.25 -4.96
N GLY A 34 7.11 -17.55 -3.81
CA GLY A 34 6.45 -18.32 -2.77
C GLY A 34 6.06 -19.72 -3.28
N THR A 35 4.76 -20.00 -3.34
CA THR A 35 4.22 -21.30 -3.83
C THR A 35 3.80 -21.27 -5.30
N VAL A 36 4.01 -20.15 -6.01
CA VAL A 36 3.63 -19.96 -7.40
C VAL A 36 4.88 -19.96 -8.29
N THR A 37 4.86 -20.76 -9.34
CA THR A 37 5.86 -20.72 -10.42
C THR A 37 5.33 -19.88 -11.58
N LEU A 38 6.06 -18.83 -11.92
CA LEU A 38 5.82 -17.99 -13.09
C LEU A 38 6.54 -18.58 -14.30
N ARG A 39 5.82 -18.82 -15.40
CA ARG A 39 6.39 -19.37 -16.63
C ARG A 39 6.03 -18.51 -17.83
N PHE A 40 7.05 -18.13 -18.58
CA PHE A 40 6.90 -17.42 -19.84
C PHE A 40 6.63 -18.40 -20.96
N GLY A 41 5.71 -18.07 -21.86
CA GLY A 41 5.38 -18.94 -22.98
C GLY A 41 4.54 -18.24 -24.03
N LYS A 42 4.16 -18.99 -25.06
CA LYS A 42 3.30 -18.51 -26.13
C LYS A 42 2.03 -19.39 -26.23
N ILE A 43 0.89 -18.78 -26.55
CA ILE A 43 -0.34 -19.46 -26.95
C ILE A 43 -0.77 -18.82 -28.26
N ASN A 44 -0.86 -19.60 -29.35
CA ASN A 44 -1.15 -19.07 -30.70
C ASN A 44 -0.26 -17.89 -31.10
N ASN A 45 1.06 -18.02 -30.87
CA ASN A 45 2.07 -16.98 -31.06
C ASN A 45 1.95 -15.73 -30.17
N LEU A 46 0.91 -15.61 -29.35
CA LEU A 46 0.76 -14.53 -28.38
C LEU A 46 1.56 -14.85 -27.12
N LYS A 47 2.36 -13.89 -26.65
CA LYS A 47 3.11 -13.98 -25.40
C LYS A 47 2.16 -14.09 -24.22
N THR A 48 2.47 -15.01 -23.30
CA THR A 48 1.70 -15.30 -22.09
C THR A 48 2.59 -15.47 -20.87
N LEU A 49 2.07 -15.08 -19.71
CA LEU A 49 2.66 -15.39 -18.40
C LEU A 49 1.75 -16.37 -17.68
N ARG A 50 2.25 -17.53 -17.31
CA ARG A 50 1.48 -18.53 -16.55
C ARG A 50 1.86 -18.51 -15.08
N PHE A 51 0.84 -18.47 -14.24
CA PHE A 51 0.92 -18.65 -12.80
C PHE A 51 0.56 -20.09 -12.51
N GLU A 52 1.53 -20.89 -12.08
CA GLU A 52 1.36 -22.32 -11.81
C GLU A 52 1.54 -22.60 -10.32
N THR A 53 0.56 -23.28 -9.73
CA THR A 53 0.67 -23.95 -8.43
C THR A 53 0.53 -25.45 -8.66
N PRO A 54 0.75 -26.32 -7.65
CA PRO A 54 0.58 -27.76 -7.83
C PRO A 54 -0.83 -28.17 -8.32
N LYS A 55 -1.86 -27.37 -8.00
CA LYS A 55 -3.27 -27.69 -8.31
C LYS A 55 -3.86 -26.84 -9.43
N ASN A 56 -3.41 -25.60 -9.60
CA ASN A 56 -4.06 -24.61 -10.45
C ASN A 56 -3.06 -23.95 -11.40
N ARG A 57 -3.54 -23.59 -12.60
CA ARG A 57 -2.76 -22.85 -13.59
C ARG A 57 -3.63 -21.77 -14.22
N ILE A 58 -3.09 -20.55 -14.30
CA ILE A 58 -3.75 -19.42 -14.97
C ILE A 58 -2.75 -18.85 -15.97
N ALA A 59 -3.19 -18.61 -17.21
CA ALA A 59 -2.40 -17.94 -18.23
C ALA A 59 -2.92 -16.52 -18.44
N LEU A 60 -2.02 -15.55 -18.35
CA LEU A 60 -2.31 -14.14 -18.62
C LEU A 60 -1.80 -13.76 -20.00
N SER A 61 -2.64 -13.04 -20.76
CA SER A 61 -2.22 -12.40 -22.01
C SER A 61 -1.27 -11.24 -21.75
N HIS A 62 -0.53 -10.82 -22.78
CA HIS A 62 0.28 -9.61 -22.75
C HIS A 62 -0.47 -8.39 -22.17
N SER A 63 -1.67 -8.09 -22.67
CA SER A 63 -2.46 -6.96 -22.18
C SER A 63 -2.82 -7.09 -20.70
N THR A 64 -3.13 -8.31 -20.25
CA THR A 64 -3.45 -8.59 -18.85
C THR A 64 -2.24 -8.43 -17.94
N VAL A 65 -1.05 -8.86 -18.37
CA VAL A 65 0.20 -8.68 -17.62
C VAL A 65 0.53 -7.19 -17.48
N LYS A 66 0.42 -6.42 -18.57
CA LYS A 66 0.62 -4.96 -18.52
C LYS A 66 -0.39 -4.29 -17.59
N ALA A 67 -1.67 -4.62 -17.72
CA ALA A 67 -2.71 -4.08 -16.86
C ALA A 67 -2.45 -4.41 -15.38
N LEU A 68 -2.02 -5.65 -15.07
CA LEU A 68 -1.69 -6.07 -13.72
C LEU A 68 -0.62 -5.16 -13.10
N PHE A 69 0.51 -4.95 -13.78
CA PHE A 69 1.59 -4.14 -13.23
C PHE A 69 1.28 -2.64 -13.20
N VAL A 70 0.56 -2.11 -14.19
CA VAL A 70 0.19 -0.68 -14.22
C VAL A 70 -0.85 -0.36 -13.17
N LEU A 71 -1.95 -1.12 -13.12
CA LEU A 71 -3.03 -0.89 -12.15
C LEU A 71 -2.53 -1.13 -10.73
N TYR A 72 -1.76 -2.19 -10.50
CA TYR A 72 -1.23 -2.45 -9.17
C TYR A 72 -0.28 -1.33 -8.74
N ALA A 73 0.66 -0.90 -9.58
CA ALA A 73 1.56 0.19 -9.24
C ALA A 73 0.79 1.48 -8.93
N LEU A 74 -0.21 1.85 -9.74
CA LEU A 74 -1.03 3.04 -9.49
C LEU A 74 -1.86 2.92 -8.20
N CYS A 75 -2.58 1.81 -8.02
CA CYS A 75 -3.46 1.61 -6.87
C CYS A 75 -2.67 1.49 -5.57
N VAL A 76 -1.60 0.69 -5.55
CA VAL A 76 -0.80 0.49 -4.34
C VAL A 76 0.00 1.74 -4.01
N ASN A 77 0.59 2.44 -4.98
CA ASN A 77 1.26 3.71 -4.69
C ASN A 77 0.27 4.76 -4.15
N ARG A 78 -0.96 4.80 -4.66
CA ARG A 78 -2.01 5.67 -4.12
C ARG A 78 -2.40 5.31 -2.69
N ILE A 79 -2.56 4.02 -2.40
CA ILE A 79 -2.86 3.56 -1.03
C ILE A 79 -1.71 3.92 -0.09
N ILE A 80 -0.47 3.64 -0.48
CA ILE A 80 0.72 4.00 0.31
C ILE A 80 0.75 5.50 0.55
N ALA A 81 0.63 6.32 -0.49
CA ALA A 81 0.64 7.77 -0.35
C ALA A 81 -0.49 8.29 0.56
N SER A 82 -1.70 7.73 0.44
CA SER A 82 -2.82 8.09 1.29
C SER A 82 -2.59 7.72 2.75
N LEU A 83 -2.04 6.53 3.02
CA LEU A 83 -1.73 6.08 4.38
C LEU A 83 -0.58 6.88 4.99
N THR A 84 0.45 7.20 4.20
CA THR A 84 1.54 8.08 4.62
C THR A 84 1.02 9.46 4.99
N GLY A 85 0.15 10.06 4.17
CA GLY A 85 -0.43 11.38 4.50
C GLY A 85 -1.30 11.36 5.76
N ILE A 86 -2.05 10.28 6.01
CA ILE A 86 -2.77 10.10 7.28
C ILE A 86 -1.79 10.00 8.45
N LEU A 87 -0.72 9.20 8.32
CA LEU A 87 0.28 9.04 9.37
C LEU A 87 0.96 10.37 9.71
N GLU A 88 1.37 11.14 8.70
CA GLU A 88 1.96 12.49 8.87
C GLU A 88 0.97 13.43 9.58
N THR A 89 -0.32 13.35 9.25
CA THR A 89 -1.36 14.15 9.90
C THR A 89 -1.52 13.77 11.38
N VAL A 90 -1.53 12.46 11.69
CA VAL A 90 -1.59 11.96 13.08
C VAL A 90 -0.38 12.41 13.87
N GLU A 91 0.82 12.29 13.31
CA GLU A 91 2.08 12.64 13.98
C GLU A 91 2.16 14.14 14.28
N ALA A 92 1.78 15.00 13.31
CA ALA A 92 1.73 16.45 13.50
C ALA A 92 0.74 16.84 14.61
N LYS A 93 -0.46 16.27 14.59
CA LYS A 93 -1.49 16.52 15.62
C LYS A 93 -1.04 16.02 16.99
N LEU A 94 -0.50 14.79 17.07
CA LEU A 94 0.00 14.22 18.31
C LEU A 94 1.09 15.10 18.94
N SER A 95 2.05 15.56 18.13
CA SER A 95 3.14 16.43 18.59
C SER A 95 2.58 17.72 19.21
N HIS A 96 1.61 18.33 18.53
CA HIS A 96 0.95 19.53 19.01
C HIS A 96 0.15 19.32 20.31
N PHE A 97 -0.60 18.22 20.43
CA PHE A 97 -1.30 17.89 21.67
C PHE A 97 -0.33 17.63 22.83
N LEU A 98 0.83 17.02 22.56
CA LEU A 98 1.88 16.83 23.56
C LEU A 98 2.50 18.17 24.01
N ASP A 99 2.74 19.10 23.08
CA ASP A 99 3.22 20.44 23.41
C ASP A 99 2.24 21.15 24.38
N ILE A 100 0.93 21.15 24.07
CA ILE A 100 -0.12 21.69 24.95
C ILE A 100 -0.12 21.01 26.33
N ALA A 101 -0.03 19.67 26.35
CA ALA A 101 -0.01 18.92 27.60
C ALA A 101 1.23 19.22 28.47
N THR A 102 2.33 19.66 27.86
CA THR A 102 3.56 20.04 28.57
C THR A 102 3.57 21.50 29.04
N GLU A 103 2.84 22.40 28.37
CA GLU A 103 2.66 23.80 28.78
C GLU A 103 1.65 23.97 29.92
N THR A 104 0.76 23.01 30.11
CA THR A 104 -0.20 23.00 31.22
C THR A 104 0.38 22.26 32.42
N ASP A 105 0.64 22.98 33.52
CA ASP A 105 1.23 22.41 34.75
C ASP A 105 0.43 21.20 35.29
N HIS A 106 -0.87 21.09 34.96
CA HIS A 106 -1.77 19.99 35.33
C HIS A 106 -2.73 19.66 34.15
N PRO A 107 -2.33 18.82 33.18
CA PRO A 107 -3.13 18.55 31.97
C PRO A 107 -4.48 17.86 32.26
N GLY A 108 -4.65 17.28 33.45
CA GLY A 108 -5.91 16.68 33.90
C GLY A 108 -6.91 17.64 34.55
N ASP A 109 -6.52 18.88 34.87
CA ASP A 109 -7.37 19.79 35.66
C ASP A 109 -8.42 20.52 34.81
N ASN A 110 -8.29 20.54 33.47
CA ASN A 110 -9.29 21.14 32.61
C ASN A 110 -9.35 20.53 31.18
N PRO A 111 -9.94 19.33 31.01
CA PRO A 111 -10.18 18.74 29.68
C PRO A 111 -11.05 19.64 28.76
N GLU A 112 -11.81 20.58 29.33
CA GLU A 112 -12.62 21.54 28.60
C GLU A 112 -11.83 22.74 28.06
N ALA A 113 -10.61 23.01 28.57
CA ALA A 113 -9.73 24.03 27.99
C ALA A 113 -9.20 23.61 26.62
N ASP A 114 -8.94 22.31 26.44
CA ASP A 114 -8.39 21.75 25.20
C ASP A 114 -9.47 21.58 24.11
N ARG A 115 -10.70 21.21 24.49
CA ARG A 115 -11.86 21.25 23.55
C ARG A 115 -12.19 22.64 23.00
N ARG A 116 -11.76 23.69 23.71
CA ARG A 116 -11.93 25.09 23.30
C ARG A 116 -10.69 25.66 22.63
N HIS A 117 -9.62 24.89 22.49
CA HIS A 117 -8.44 25.30 21.77
C HIS A 117 -8.78 25.42 20.29
N GLU A 118 -8.35 26.50 19.63
CA GLU A 118 -8.67 26.80 18.22
C GLU A 118 -8.24 25.69 17.24
N HIS A 119 -7.42 24.74 17.71
CA HIS A 119 -6.83 23.68 16.92
C HIS A 119 -7.53 22.31 17.09
N PHE A 120 -8.49 22.17 18.01
CA PHE A 120 -9.30 20.96 18.13
C PHE A 120 -10.51 21.02 17.20
N ASN A 121 -10.66 20.03 16.31
CA ASN A 121 -11.85 19.89 15.49
C ASN A 121 -12.66 18.65 15.90
N ALA A 122 -13.82 18.87 16.52
CA ALA A 122 -14.73 17.79 16.94
C ALA A 122 -15.28 16.93 15.76
N ASN A 123 -15.19 17.42 14.52
CA ASN A 123 -15.57 16.66 13.33
C ASN A 123 -14.40 15.86 12.72
N ASP A 124 -13.19 15.99 13.27
CA ASP A 124 -12.01 15.25 12.85
C ASP A 124 -11.79 14.06 13.78
N LEU A 125 -11.86 12.86 13.20
CA LEU A 125 -11.73 11.61 13.97
C LEU A 125 -10.37 11.51 14.67
N ILE A 126 -9.29 12.01 14.06
CA ILE A 126 -7.94 11.95 14.63
C ILE A 126 -7.86 12.83 15.88
N ASP A 127 -8.45 14.02 15.85
CA ASP A 127 -8.48 14.92 17.02
C ASP A 127 -9.28 14.31 18.17
N CYS A 128 -10.46 13.75 17.88
CA CYS A 128 -11.29 13.08 18.86
C CYS A 128 -10.55 11.91 19.54
N GLU A 129 -9.86 11.08 18.76
CA GLU A 129 -9.13 9.92 19.29
C GLU A 129 -7.90 10.33 20.10
N LEU A 130 -7.09 11.28 19.59
CA LEU A 130 -5.91 11.79 20.29
C LEU A 130 -6.28 12.50 21.60
N HIS A 131 -7.32 13.32 21.59
CA HIS A 131 -7.82 13.98 22.79
C HIS A 131 -8.33 12.96 23.83
N ALA A 132 -9.08 11.93 23.40
CA ALA A 132 -9.53 10.87 24.28
C ALA A 132 -8.37 10.04 24.88
N LEU A 133 -7.32 9.80 24.10
CA LEU A 133 -6.12 9.06 24.50
C LEU A 133 -5.27 9.84 25.52
N LEU A 134 -5.01 11.13 25.26
CA LEU A 134 -4.08 11.93 26.06
C LEU A 134 -4.72 12.53 27.31
N PHE A 135 -5.99 12.91 27.23
CA PHE A 135 -6.69 13.64 28.31
C PHE A 135 -7.81 12.82 28.97
N GLY A 136 -7.97 11.56 28.57
CA GLY A 136 -8.71 10.56 29.33
C GLY A 136 -10.22 10.81 29.43
N LEU A 137 -10.97 10.44 28.39
CA LEU A 137 -12.35 9.99 28.59
C LEU A 137 -12.43 8.51 29.02
N TYR A 138 -11.33 7.76 28.87
CA TYR A 138 -11.25 6.34 29.26
C TYR A 138 -10.91 6.08 30.73
N HIS A 139 -10.73 7.13 31.57
CA HIS A 139 -10.59 6.95 33.01
C HIS A 139 -11.92 6.79 33.78
N ASN A 140 -13.07 6.81 33.09
CA ASN A 140 -14.40 6.65 33.69
C ASN A 140 -15.34 5.67 32.94
N LEU A 141 -14.80 4.61 32.32
CA LEU A 141 -15.57 3.46 31.82
C LEU A 141 -15.26 2.20 32.63
#